data_AF-A0A3C1EPN7-F1
#
_entry.id   AF-A0A3C1EPN7-F1
#
_cell.length_a   1.000
_cell.length_b   1.000
_cell.length_c   1.000
_cell.angle_alpha   90.00
_cell.angle_beta   90.00
_cell.angle_gamma   90.00
#
_symmetry.space_group_name_H-M   'P 1'
#
loop_
_entity.id
_entity.type
_entity.pdbx_description
1 polymer ?
#
loop_
_entity_poly.entity_id
_entity_poly.type
_entity_poly.pdbx_seq_one_letter_code
_entity_poly.pdbx_strand_id
1 'polypeptide(L)' 'MAFVPRGHSRPVVLYDNHHPKGHHKHIGAQESPYLFFDARRLVLDFNRDIQLWKQARGWPQ' A
#
# COMPACT_ATOMS: atom_id res chain seq x y z
N MET A 1 2.75 -2.58 -6.56
CA MET A 1 1.74 -1.54 -6.82
C MET A 1 2.00 -0.35 -5.92
N ALA A 2 1.81 0.86 -6.42
CA ALA A 2 2.08 2.08 -5.66
C ALA A 2 0.93 3.07 -5.81
N PHE A 3 0.55 3.72 -4.72
CA PHE A 3 -0.39 4.82 -4.72
C PHE A 3 0.30 6.08 -4.24
N VAL A 4 0.35 7.07 -5.14
CA VAL A 4 1.00 8.37 -4.93
C VAL A 4 -0.08 9.45 -5.04
N PRO A 5 -0.53 10.02 -3.91
CA PRO A 5 -1.42 11.16 -3.90
C PRO A 5 -0.83 12.34 -4.68
N ARG A 6 -1.69 13.21 -5.24
CA ARG A 6 -1.20 14.49 -5.78
C ARG A 6 -0.43 15.26 -4.69
N GLY A 7 0.66 15.90 -5.10
CA GLY A 7 1.53 16.65 -4.19
C GLY A 7 2.49 15.81 -3.36
N HIS A 8 2.48 14.48 -3.48
CA HIS A 8 3.46 13.61 -2.80
C HIS A 8 4.53 13.14 -3.77
N SER A 9 5.79 13.18 -3.33
CA SER A 9 6.95 12.71 -4.11
C SER A 9 7.24 11.22 -3.93
N ARG A 10 6.59 10.56 -2.97
CA ARG A 10 6.75 9.14 -2.65
C ARG A 10 5.39 8.47 -2.42
N PRO A 11 5.28 7.14 -2.64
CA PRO A 11 4.05 6.41 -2.37
C PRO A 11 3.67 6.46 -0.88
N VAL A 12 2.37 6.58 -0.62
CA VAL A 12 1.82 6.47 0.73
C VAL A 12 1.26 5.07 1.01
N VAL A 13 0.99 4.31 -0.05
CA VAL A 13 0.78 2.87 -0.03
C VAL A 13 1.66 2.26 -1.11
N LEU A 14 2.54 1.33 -0.74
CA LEU A 14 3.41 0.59 -1.65
C LEU A 14 3.34 -0.89 -1.33
N TYR A 15 3.20 -1.72 -2.35
CA TYR A 15 3.36 -3.17 -2.29
C TYR A 15 4.46 -3.52 -3.28
N ASP A 16 5.56 -4.06 -2.80
CA ASP A 16 6.72 -4.42 -3.59
C ASP A 16 7.27 -5.80 -3.18
N ASN A 17 8.17 -6.31 -4.02
CA ASN A 17 8.92 -7.52 -3.73
C ASN A 17 10.39 -7.14 -3.67
N HIS A 18 10.94 -7.02 -2.46
CA HIS A 18 12.32 -6.62 -2.27
C HIS A 18 13.15 -7.85 -1.90
N HIS A 19 14.08 -8.23 -2.77
CA HIS A 19 15.05 -9.25 -2.42
C HIS A 19 16.06 -8.68 -1.41
N PRO A 20 16.40 -9.37 -0.30
CA PRO A 20 16.01 -10.73 0.11
C PRO A 20 14.80 -10.80 1.07
N LYS A 21 14.17 -9.67 1.40
CA LYS A 21 13.05 -9.58 2.37
C LYS A 21 11.76 -10.29 1.91
N GLY A 22 11.58 -10.45 0.61
CA GLY A 22 10.35 -10.93 -0.01
C GLY A 22 9.28 -9.84 -0.12
N HIS A 23 8.04 -10.28 -0.25
CA HIS A 23 6.87 -9.42 -0.40
C HIS A 23 6.58 -8.62 0.87
N HIS A 24 6.41 -7.32 0.72
CA HIS A 24 6.03 -6.46 1.82
C HIS A 24 5.18 -5.28 1.36
N LYS A 25 4.57 -4.61 2.32
CA LYS A 25 3.82 -3.39 2.11
C LYS A 25 4.33 -2.26 2.98
N HIS A 26 4.24 -1.04 2.45
CA HIS A 26 4.51 0.20 3.16
C HIS A 26 3.24 1.02 3.24
N ILE A 27 2.86 1.43 4.45
CA ILE A 27 1.76 2.38 4.70
C ILE A 27 2.34 3.60 5.41
N GLY A 28 2.49 4.71 4.68
CA GLY A 28 3.29 5.84 5.14
C GLY A 28 4.73 5.43 5.42
N ALA A 29 5.14 5.49 6.69
CA ALA A 29 6.48 5.09 7.13
C ALA A 29 6.54 3.66 7.71
N GLN A 30 5.41 2.95 7.79
CA GLN A 30 5.34 1.62 8.38
C GLN A 30 5.53 0.54 7.33
N GLU A 31 6.57 -0.27 7.48
CA GLU A 31 6.84 -1.47 6.65
C GLU A 31 6.33 -2.72 7.38
N SER A 32 5.65 -3.62 6.66
CA SER A 32 5.20 -4.92 7.19
C SER A 32 5.25 -6.01 6.11
N PRO A 33 5.55 -7.27 6.46
CA PRO A 33 5.50 -8.38 5.51
C PRO A 33 4.12 -8.52 4.86
N TYR A 34 4.08 -8.91 3.59
CA TYR A 34 2.84 -9.19 2.87
C TYR A 34 2.89 -10.61 2.32
N LEU A 35 1.97 -11.48 2.75
CA LEU A 35 1.88 -12.82 2.20
C LEU A 35 1.10 -12.78 0.89
N PHE A 36 1.79 -12.94 -0.24
CA PHE A 36 1.13 -13.03 -1.54
C PHE A 36 0.30 -14.33 -1.60
N PHE A 37 -0.99 -14.17 -1.95
CA PHE A 37 -1.92 -15.29 -2.13
C PHE A 37 -2.24 -15.48 -3.62
N ASP A 38 -2.90 -14.49 -4.21
CA ASP A 38 -3.16 -14.41 -5.64
C ASP A 38 -3.27 -12.94 -6.09
N ALA A 39 -3.32 -12.72 -7.40
CA ALA A 39 -3.42 -11.37 -7.96
C ALA A 39 -4.72 -10.64 -7.59
N ARG A 40 -5.85 -11.37 -7.44
CA ARG A 40 -7.14 -10.79 -7.08
C ARG A 40 -7.09 -10.25 -5.64
N ARG A 41 -6.55 -11.04 -4.73
CA ARG A 41 -6.38 -10.69 -3.32
C ARG A 41 -5.43 -9.51 -3.15
N LEU A 42 -4.34 -9.51 -3.90
CA LEU A 42 -3.38 -8.40 -3.95
C LEU A 42 -4.08 -7.07 -4.29
N VAL A 43 -4.93 -7.03 -5.31
CA VAL A 43 -5.67 -5.81 -5.69
C VAL A 43 -6.68 -5.40 -4.62
N LEU A 44 -7.41 -6.36 -4.02
CA LEU A 44 -8.37 -6.07 -2.95
C LEU A 44 -7.70 -5.49 -1.71
N ASP A 45 -6.60 -6.11 -1.27
CA ASP A 45 -5.85 -5.66 -0.10
C ASP A 45 -5.25 -4.26 -0.33
N PHE A 46 -4.68 -4.02 -1.52
CA PHE A 46 -4.12 -2.72 -1.88
C PHE A 46 -5.17 -1.61 -1.89
N ASN A 47 -6.33 -1.85 -2.50
CA ASN A 47 -7.43 -0.88 -2.51
C ASN A 47 -7.96 -0.63 -1.09
N ARG A 48 -8.07 -1.67 -0.26
CA ARG A 48 -8.47 -1.53 1.15
C ARG A 48 -7.51 -0.62 1.90
N ASP A 49 -6.21 -0.82 1.74
CA ASP A 49 -5.20 -0.03 2.44
C ASP A 49 -5.17 1.45 1.97
N ILE A 50 -5.44 1.73 0.68
CA ILE A 50 -5.65 3.10 0.20
C ILE A 50 -6.86 3.75 0.88
N GLN A 51 -7.97 3.03 1.00
CA GLN A 51 -9.19 3.57 1.61
C GLN A 51 -9.02 3.82 3.11
N LEU A 52 -8.33 2.92 3.82
CA LEU A 52 -7.99 3.13 5.22
C LEU A 52 -7.09 4.36 5.40
N TRP A 53 -6.09 4.53 4.53
CA TRP A 53 -5.22 5.71 4.57
C TRP A 53 -6.00 7.02 4.33
N LYS A 54 -6.95 7.01 3.38
CA LYS A 54 -7.87 8.13 3.11
C LYS A 54 -8.71 8.48 4.32
N GLN A 55 -9.38 7.49 4.91
CA GLN A 55 -10.26 7.69 6.06
C GLN A 55 -9.50 8.24 7.26
N ALA A 56 -8.32 7.71 7.56
CA ALA A 56 -7.49 8.16 8.67
C ALA A 56 -7.02 9.62 8.56
N ARG A 57 -7.07 10.22 7.37
CA ARG A 57 -6.61 11.60 7.09
C ARG A 57 -7.73 12.56 6.69
N GLY A 58 -8.99 12.14 6.84
CA GLY A 58 -10.15 12.97 6.50
C GLY A 58 -10.19 13.37 5.03
N TRP A 59 -9.70 12.51 4.14
CA TRP A 59 -9.63 12.83 2.73
C TRP A 59 -11.05 12.86 2.12
N PRO A 60 -11.41 13.90 1.34
CA PRO A 60 -12.73 13.98 0.74
C PRO A 60 -12.93 12.81 -0.24
N GLN A 61 -14.13 12.25 -0.22
CA GLN A 61 -14.54 11.13 -1.09
C GLN A 61 -14.58 11.57 -2.55
#